data_AF-A0A521YEK3-F1
#
_entry.id   AF-A0A521YEK3-F1
#
_cell.length_a   1.000
_cell.length_b   1.000
_cell.length_c   1.000
_cell.angle_alpha   90.00
_cell.angle_beta   90.00
_cell.angle_gamma   90.00
#
_symmetry.space_group_name_H-M   'P 1'
#
loop_
_entity.id
_entity.type
_entity.pdbx_description
1 polymer ?
#
loop_
_entity_poly.entity_id
_entity_poly.type
_entity_poly.pdbx_seq_one_letter_code
_entity_poly.pdbx_strand_id
1 'polypeptide(L)' 'MSDDFLDFEIRNRTLIDIQQIYELSYWAHRFNVSQRDLKDAVEAVGPEVSAVESYFASMA' A
#
# COMPACT_ATOMS: atom_id res chain seq x y z
N MET A 1 -11.17 1.39 -22.13
CA MET A 1 -10.72 2.31 -21.07
C MET A 1 -11.25 1.74 -19.76
N SER A 2 -10.45 0.92 -19.08
CA SER A 2 -10.86 0.22 -17.84
C SER A 2 -9.81 0.32 -16.73
N ASP A 3 -8.59 0.78 -17.05
CA ASP A 3 -7.48 0.89 -16.09
C ASP A 3 -7.55 2.20 -15.27
N ASP A 4 -7.98 3.30 -15.89
CA ASP A 4 -7.97 4.65 -15.29
C ASP A 4 -8.85 4.76 -14.03
N PHE A 5 -9.95 3.99 -13.97
CA PHE A 5 -10.84 3.96 -12.81
C PHE A 5 -10.22 3.25 -11.60
N LEU A 6 -9.40 2.21 -11.85
CA LEU A 6 -8.74 1.47 -10.77
C LEU A 6 -7.70 2.36 -10.09
N ASP A 7 -6.90 3.08 -10.87
CA ASP A 7 -5.87 3.99 -10.34
C ASP A 7 -6.47 5.09 -9.45
N PHE A 8 -7.60 5.67 -9.87
CA PHE A 8 -8.29 6.70 -9.08
C PHE A 8 -8.89 6.14 -7.80
N GLU A 9 -9.51 4.95 -7.86
CA GLU A 9 -10.11 4.33 -6.68
C GLU A 9 -9.04 3.96 -5.65
N ILE A 10 -7.92 3.34 -6.07
CA ILE A 10 -6.81 2.98 -5.17
C ILE A 10 -6.19 4.21 -4.52
N ARG A 11 -6.04 5.33 -5.27
CA ARG A 11 -5.54 6.60 -4.71
C ARG A 11 -6.41 7.15 -3.60
N ASN A 12 -7.72 6.93 -3.71
CA ASN A 12 -8.70 7.36 -2.71
C ASN A 12 -8.89 6.33 -1.59
N ARG A 13 -8.27 5.15 -1.66
CA ARG A 13 -8.31 4.17 -0.58
C ARG A 13 -7.41 4.61 0.57
N THR A 14 -7.95 4.49 1.76
CA THR A 14 -7.25 4.66 3.04
C THR A 14 -6.70 3.34 3.57
N LEU A 15 -7.03 2.23 2.93
CA LEU A 15 -6.63 0.88 3.32
C LEU A 15 -5.89 0.19 2.15
N ILE A 16 -4.91 -0.63 2.51
CA ILE A 16 -4.08 -1.46 1.64
C ILE A 16 -4.60 -2.88 1.72
N ASP A 17 -5.14 -3.37 0.63
CA ASP A 17 -5.53 -4.75 0.42
C ASP A 17 -4.35 -5.56 -0.12
N ILE A 18 -3.67 -6.24 0.80
CA ILE A 18 -2.55 -7.14 0.47
C ILE A 18 -2.96 -8.42 -0.26
N GLN A 19 -4.26 -8.70 -0.39
CA GLN A 19 -4.77 -9.83 -1.18
C GLN A 19 -4.85 -9.49 -2.67
N GLN A 20 -4.92 -8.20 -3.00
CA GLN A 20 -4.95 -7.71 -4.38
C GLN A 20 -3.51 -7.44 -4.87
N ILE A 21 -3.03 -8.28 -5.79
CA ILE A 21 -1.65 -8.18 -6.31
C ILE A 21 -1.38 -6.82 -6.99
N TYR A 22 -2.38 -6.27 -7.69
CA TYR A 22 -2.24 -4.96 -8.33
C TYR A 22 -2.11 -3.84 -7.30
N GLU A 23 -2.89 -3.91 -6.22
CA GLU A 23 -2.90 -2.91 -5.15
C GLU A 23 -1.59 -2.98 -4.35
N LEU A 24 -1.15 -4.19 -4.03
CA LEU A 24 0.15 -4.44 -3.41
C LEU A 24 1.30 -3.86 -4.25
N SER A 25 1.27 -4.06 -5.57
CA SER A 25 2.31 -3.54 -6.48
C SER A 25 2.27 -2.02 -6.55
N TYR A 26 1.07 -1.43 -6.61
CA TYR A 26 0.87 0.02 -6.61
C TYR A 26 1.43 0.67 -5.35
N TRP A 27 1.04 0.17 -4.17
CA TRP A 27 1.50 0.71 -2.89
C TRP A 27 2.99 0.47 -2.66
N ALA A 28 3.52 -0.69 -3.04
CA ALA A 28 4.95 -0.97 -2.94
C ALA A 28 5.77 0.04 -3.77
N HIS A 29 5.30 0.34 -4.98
CA HIS A 29 5.90 1.39 -5.81
C HIS A 29 5.74 2.79 -5.21
N ARG A 30 4.58 3.11 -4.62
CA ARG A 30 4.30 4.40 -3.98
C ARG A 30 5.18 4.66 -2.76
N PHE A 31 5.37 3.65 -1.93
CA PHE A 31 6.25 3.70 -0.74
C PHE A 31 7.72 3.45 -1.08
N ASN A 32 8.03 3.07 -2.32
CA ASN A 32 9.38 2.71 -2.76
C ASN A 32 9.99 1.57 -1.90
N VAL A 33 9.19 0.55 -1.59
CA VAL A 33 9.56 -0.63 -0.80
C VAL A 33 9.27 -1.91 -1.59
N SER A 34 9.76 -3.06 -1.12
CA SER A 34 9.38 -4.34 -1.73
C SER A 34 7.95 -4.73 -1.34
N GLN A 35 7.29 -5.50 -2.18
CA GLN A 35 5.98 -6.09 -1.87
C GLN A 35 5.97 -6.92 -0.57
N ARG A 36 7.11 -7.55 -0.24
CA ARG A 36 7.28 -8.26 1.04
C ARG A 36 7.33 -7.30 2.21
N ASP A 37 8.16 -6.26 2.15
CA ASP A 37 8.26 -5.24 3.21
C ASP A 37 6.92 -4.55 3.45
N LEU A 38 6.16 -4.26 2.38
CA LEU A 38 4.81 -3.71 2.49
C LEU A 38 3.87 -4.67 3.21
N LYS A 39 3.93 -5.97 2.90
CA LYS A 39 3.11 -6.99 3.58
C LYS A 39 3.44 -7.07 5.06
N ASP A 40 4.73 -7.15 5.39
CA ASP A 40 5.20 -7.18 6.78
C ASP A 40 4.74 -5.92 7.55
N ALA A 41 4.84 -4.74 6.92
CA ALA A 41 4.36 -3.49 7.53
C ALA A 41 2.85 -3.54 7.77
N VAL A 42 2.05 -3.97 6.77
CA VAL A 42 0.60 -4.13 6.92
C VAL A 42 0.24 -5.16 8.00
N GLU A 43 0.99 -6.25 8.13
CA GLU A 43 0.78 -7.24 9.19
C GLU A 43 1.17 -6.69 10.58
N ALA A 44 2.14 -5.77 10.65
CA ALA A 44 2.62 -5.17 11.90
C ALA A 44 1.73 -4.03 12.42
N VAL A 45 1.30 -3.11 11.55
CA VAL A 45 0.54 -1.90 11.95
C VAL A 45 -0.91 -1.88 11.46
N GLY A 46 -1.30 -2.86 10.65
CA GLY A 46 -2.61 -2.95 10.01
C GLY A 46 -2.61 -2.41 8.56
N PRO A 47 -3.70 -2.63 7.82
CA PRO A 47 -3.80 -2.24 6.41
C PRO A 47 -3.95 -0.72 6.21
N GLU A 48 -3.94 0.09 7.25
CA GLU A 48 -4.17 1.52 7.11
C GLU A 48 -2.95 2.22 6.47
N VAL A 49 -3.19 2.98 5.40
CA VAL A 49 -2.12 3.64 4.63
C VAL A 49 -1.29 4.57 5.50
N SER A 50 -1.92 5.39 6.34
CA SER A 50 -1.18 6.34 7.20
C SER A 50 -0.44 5.64 8.33
N ALA A 51 -0.94 4.51 8.82
CA ALA A 51 -0.21 3.66 9.78
C ALA A 51 1.06 3.07 9.12
N VAL A 52 0.93 2.51 7.91
CA VAL A 52 2.06 1.95 7.15
C VAL A 52 3.07 3.04 6.76
N GLU A 53 2.60 4.20 6.33
CA GLU A 53 3.46 5.37 6.06
C GLU A 53 4.23 5.78 7.32
N SER A 54 3.54 5.86 8.47
CA SER A 54 4.16 6.18 9.75
C SER A 54 5.16 5.11 10.19
N TYR A 55 4.90 3.84 9.91
CA TYR A 55 5.82 2.74 10.20
C TYR A 55 7.13 2.92 9.44
N PHE A 56 7.07 3.17 8.13
CA PHE A 56 8.27 3.42 7.32
C PHE A 56 8.96 4.74 7.68
N ALA A 57 8.20 5.79 7.99
CA ALA A 57 8.76 7.07 8.46
C ALA A 57 9.46 6.93 9.82
N SER A 58 9.03 6.00 10.68
CA SER A 58 9.66 5.74 11.98
C SER A 58 10.96 4.94 11.88
N MET A 59 11.20 4.28 10.74
CA MET A 59 12.39 3.46 10.47
C MET A 59 13.50 4.18 9.71
N ALA A 60 13.24 5.41 9.22
CA ALA A 60 14.22 6.27 8.55
C ALA A 60 14.96 7.16 9.57
#